data_AF-Q27197-F1
#
_entry.id   AF-Q27197-F1
#
_cell.length_a   1.000
_cell.length_b   1.000
_cell.length_c   1.000
_cell.angle_alpha   90.00
_cell.angle_beta   90.00
_cell.angle_gamma   90.00
#
_symmetry.space_group_name_H-M   'P 1'
#
loop_
_entity.id
_entity.type
_entity.pdbx_description
1 polymer ?
#
loop_
_entity_poly.entity_id
_entity_poly.type
_entity_poly.pdbx_seq_one_letter_code
_entity_poly.pdbx_strand_id
1 'polypeptide(L)'
;MQNKTLIICLIISQLLVSVFSVTAGGAAQCPGTGANCNVAAACPVPTIQGTGTAACTWAAGTDLTQCTVTDCDCLTTGTVTGKTGLTDAFCTSCKGATQNLYANNAGTSCVAASKTCASGSRGTTAANAWTAADCLACTPATPIFVAAVSPATTTSCAACSTVTTGLTDSLCNACGTNASPANNKIFANAAGSACVASSLTCASGSRGTTAGNAWTAADCLACTPATPIFVAAVSPSANTSCAACSTVTTGLTDSLCNACGTNASPANNKIFANAAGSACVASSATCAGGSRGTTLANAWTAADCLACTPATPAVQLGASPATTSSCVACNTITSGWTDANCNSCAMAASPQTKTIVAKADGSACVAAVYSCTQSARGSNKWTDADCAACNGTAANANQYASADGSSCQATKASGSSTFSGQIFVSILLVLSALLI
;
A
#
# COMPACT_ATOMS: atom_id res chain seq x y z
N MET A 1 17.45 10.20 -80.96
CA MET A 1 16.14 9.78 -80.39
C MET A 1 16.17 8.43 -79.67
N GLN A 2 17.23 7.60 -79.79
CA GLN A 2 17.31 6.27 -79.15
C GLN A 2 17.37 6.24 -77.60
N ASN A 3 17.97 7.25 -76.94
CA ASN A 3 18.12 7.23 -75.48
C ASN A 3 16.83 7.51 -74.68
N LYS A 4 15.86 8.23 -75.24
CA LYS A 4 14.60 8.56 -74.53
C LYS A 4 13.63 7.37 -74.49
N THR A 5 13.59 6.56 -75.56
CA THR A 5 12.75 5.36 -75.62
C THR A 5 13.23 4.29 -74.63
N LEU A 6 14.55 4.13 -74.47
CA LEU A 6 15.14 3.13 -73.58
C LEU A 6 14.89 3.46 -72.09
N ILE A 7 14.96 4.74 -71.71
CA ILE A 7 14.64 5.21 -70.35
C ILE A 7 13.14 5.07 -70.05
N ILE A 8 12.26 5.40 -71.01
CA ILE A 8 10.81 5.22 -70.84
C ILE A 8 10.45 3.74 -70.68
N CYS A 9 11.06 2.83 -71.45
CA CYS A 9 10.85 1.39 -71.28
C CYS A 9 11.33 0.90 -69.91
N LEU A 10 12.47 1.38 -69.41
CA LEU A 10 12.99 0.99 -68.09
C LEU A 10 12.10 1.49 -66.95
N ILE A 11 11.57 2.72 -67.04
CA ILE A 11 10.63 3.28 -66.06
C ILE A 11 9.31 2.51 -66.10
N ILE A 12 8.76 2.22 -67.30
CA ILE A 12 7.52 1.45 -67.45
C ILE A 12 7.71 0.01 -66.95
N SER A 13 8.85 -0.64 -67.21
CA SER A 13 9.15 -1.97 -66.67
C SER A 13 9.31 -1.96 -65.15
N GLN A 14 9.93 -0.95 -64.56
CA GLN A 14 10.02 -0.83 -63.10
C GLN A 14 8.66 -0.52 -62.46
N LEU A 15 7.83 0.31 -63.11
CA LEU A 15 6.46 0.58 -62.66
C LEU A 15 5.60 -0.69 -62.74
N LEU A 16 5.68 -1.45 -63.83
CA LEU A 16 4.95 -2.72 -64.00
C LEU A 16 5.38 -3.79 -62.99
N VAL A 17 6.68 -3.90 -62.67
CA VAL A 17 7.16 -4.85 -61.63
C VAL A 17 6.67 -4.45 -60.24
N SER A 18 6.54 -3.15 -59.94
CA SER A 18 6.04 -2.68 -58.65
C SER A 18 4.52 -2.79 -58.45
N VAL A 19 3.73 -2.96 -59.52
CA VAL A 19 2.26 -2.97 -59.46
C VAL A 19 1.67 -4.40 -59.45
N PHE A 20 2.44 -5.43 -59.84
CA PHE A 20 1.94 -6.81 -60.02
C PHE A 20 2.69 -7.90 -59.26
N SER A 21 3.64 -7.55 -58.40
CA SER A 21 4.34 -8.54 -57.57
C SER A 21 3.49 -8.90 -56.35
N VAL A 22 2.45 -9.72 -56.54
CA VAL A 22 1.76 -10.38 -55.42
C VAL A 22 2.66 -11.47 -54.84
N THR A 23 2.86 -11.44 -53.53
CA THR A 23 3.66 -12.47 -52.87
C THR A 23 2.78 -13.68 -52.60
N ALA A 24 2.79 -14.68 -53.50
CA ALA A 24 2.12 -15.94 -53.26
C ALA A 24 2.74 -16.67 -52.05
N GLY A 25 1.89 -17.37 -51.28
CA GLY A 25 2.33 -18.18 -50.15
C GLY A 25 3.02 -19.47 -50.58
N GLY A 26 3.79 -20.05 -49.65
CA GLY A 26 4.30 -21.41 -49.76
C GLY A 26 3.25 -22.46 -49.41
N ALA A 27 3.56 -23.73 -49.69
CA ALA A 27 2.70 -24.85 -49.36
C ALA A 27 2.56 -25.03 -47.84
N ALA A 28 1.32 -25.16 -47.37
CA ALA A 28 0.99 -25.43 -45.98
C ALA A 28 -0.04 -26.58 -45.89
N GLN A 29 0.01 -27.31 -44.78
CA GLN A 29 -0.96 -28.36 -44.49
C GLN A 29 -2.17 -27.79 -43.76
N CYS A 30 -3.36 -28.09 -44.28
CA CYS A 30 -4.63 -27.74 -43.65
C CYS A 30 -5.22 -28.95 -42.91
N PRO A 31 -5.90 -28.77 -41.75
CA PRO A 31 -6.60 -29.85 -41.08
C PRO A 31 -7.83 -30.34 -41.87
N GLY A 32 -8.08 -31.65 -41.84
CA GLY A 32 -9.28 -32.28 -42.43
C GLY A 32 -8.97 -33.53 -43.26
N THR A 33 -10.01 -34.29 -43.62
CA THR A 33 -9.92 -35.47 -44.50
C THR A 33 -10.91 -35.32 -45.65
N GLY A 34 -10.45 -35.44 -46.91
CA GLY A 34 -11.33 -35.47 -48.09
C GLY A 34 -11.90 -34.12 -48.56
N ALA A 35 -11.40 -32.99 -48.05
CA ALA A 35 -11.75 -31.65 -48.52
C ALA A 35 -10.69 -31.08 -49.48
N ASN A 36 -11.03 -30.03 -50.22
CA ASN A 36 -10.08 -29.23 -50.99
C ASN A 36 -9.71 -27.95 -50.23
N CYS A 37 -8.66 -27.24 -50.68
CA CYS A 37 -8.16 -26.03 -50.03
C CYS A 37 -9.17 -24.87 -49.96
N ASN A 38 -10.29 -24.95 -50.68
CA ASN A 38 -11.30 -23.89 -50.74
C ASN A 38 -12.42 -24.08 -49.70
N VAL A 39 -12.37 -25.13 -48.88
CA VAL A 39 -13.35 -25.34 -47.80
C VAL A 39 -12.91 -24.57 -46.56
N ALA A 40 -13.71 -23.58 -46.13
CA ALA A 40 -13.42 -22.73 -44.97
C ALA A 40 -13.20 -23.52 -43.65
N ALA A 41 -13.82 -24.70 -43.52
CA ALA A 41 -13.62 -25.58 -42.37
C ALA A 41 -12.25 -26.29 -42.37
N ALA A 42 -11.65 -26.50 -43.55
CA ALA A 42 -10.36 -27.16 -43.70
C ALA A 42 -9.22 -26.13 -43.72
N CYS A 43 -9.37 -25.07 -44.51
CA CYS A 43 -8.44 -23.94 -44.56
C CYS A 43 -9.16 -22.63 -44.20
N PRO A 44 -9.22 -22.27 -42.90
CA PRO A 44 -9.84 -21.03 -42.48
C PRO A 44 -9.17 -19.82 -43.12
N VAL A 45 -9.99 -18.86 -43.55
CA VAL A 45 -9.55 -17.58 -44.09
C VAL A 45 -9.65 -16.54 -42.97
N PRO A 46 -8.57 -15.78 -42.67
CA PRO A 46 -8.63 -14.74 -41.65
C PRO A 46 -9.57 -13.61 -42.10
N THR A 47 -10.22 -12.98 -41.14
CA THR A 47 -10.98 -11.75 -41.39
C THR A 47 -10.05 -10.56 -41.27
N ILE A 48 -10.03 -9.73 -42.32
CA ILE A 48 -9.28 -8.47 -42.36
C ILE A 48 -10.27 -7.32 -42.26
N GLN A 49 -10.08 -6.45 -41.28
CA GLN A 49 -10.90 -5.26 -41.06
C GLN A 49 -10.11 -4.03 -41.50
N GLY A 50 -10.77 -3.09 -42.17
CA GLY A 50 -10.13 -1.88 -42.65
C GLY A 50 -10.80 -1.25 -43.86
N THR A 51 -10.17 -0.23 -44.44
CA THR A 51 -10.58 0.41 -45.69
C THR A 51 -9.62 0.04 -46.82
N GLY A 52 -10.16 -0.26 -48.00
CA GLY A 52 -9.35 -0.69 -49.15
C GLY A 52 -8.63 -2.02 -48.96
N THR A 53 -9.09 -2.86 -48.02
CA THR A 53 -8.50 -4.17 -47.72
C THR A 53 -8.91 -5.23 -48.73
N ALA A 54 -8.01 -6.16 -49.05
CA ALA A 54 -8.29 -7.32 -49.89
C ALA A 54 -8.65 -8.55 -49.03
N ALA A 55 -9.56 -9.38 -49.52
CA ALA A 55 -9.86 -10.66 -48.89
C ALA A 55 -8.71 -11.64 -49.15
N CYS A 56 -8.24 -12.33 -48.11
CA CYS A 56 -7.30 -13.41 -48.26
C CYS A 56 -7.99 -14.63 -48.91
N THR A 57 -7.28 -15.38 -49.75
CA THR A 57 -7.84 -16.59 -50.38
C THR A 57 -6.79 -17.69 -50.44
N TRP A 58 -7.24 -18.94 -50.34
CA TRP A 58 -6.44 -20.11 -50.64
C TRP A 58 -6.55 -20.43 -52.13
N ALA A 59 -5.44 -20.80 -52.75
CA ALA A 59 -5.43 -21.39 -54.08
C ALA A 59 -5.87 -22.85 -54.01
N ALA A 60 -6.56 -23.32 -55.05
CA ALA A 60 -7.05 -24.68 -55.13
C ALA A 60 -5.89 -25.68 -55.22
N GLY A 61 -5.72 -26.52 -54.21
CA GLY A 61 -4.90 -27.74 -54.25
C GLY A 61 -5.75 -28.98 -54.50
N THR A 62 -5.13 -30.05 -54.99
CA THR A 62 -5.80 -31.35 -55.20
C THR A 62 -5.95 -32.15 -53.89
N ASP A 63 -5.24 -31.77 -52.83
CA ASP A 63 -5.33 -32.35 -51.49
C ASP A 63 -5.06 -31.28 -50.40
N LEU A 64 -5.33 -31.61 -49.13
CA LEU A 64 -5.13 -30.71 -47.98
C LEU A 64 -3.67 -30.58 -47.54
N THR A 65 -2.73 -31.22 -48.24
CA THR A 65 -1.31 -31.24 -47.84
C THR A 65 -0.48 -30.14 -48.50
N GLN A 66 -0.98 -29.54 -49.58
CA GLN A 66 -0.25 -28.53 -50.37
C GLN A 66 -1.06 -27.26 -50.65
N CYS A 67 -1.87 -26.81 -49.69
CA CYS A 67 -2.62 -25.57 -49.86
C CYS A 67 -1.70 -24.35 -49.81
N THR A 68 -1.89 -23.39 -50.71
CA THR A 68 -1.09 -22.15 -50.78
C THR A 68 -2.01 -20.93 -50.73
N VAL A 69 -1.68 -19.90 -49.96
CA VAL A 69 -2.40 -18.63 -50.01
C VAL A 69 -2.06 -17.91 -51.32
N THR A 70 -3.08 -17.45 -52.04
CA THR A 70 -2.94 -16.83 -53.37
C THR A 70 -2.15 -15.53 -53.32
N ASP A 71 -2.41 -14.72 -52.30
CA ASP A 71 -1.80 -13.42 -52.10
C ASP A 71 -1.66 -13.14 -50.61
N CYS A 72 -0.42 -13.12 -50.13
CA CYS A 72 -0.11 -12.87 -48.73
C CYS A 72 -0.03 -11.38 -48.37
N ASP A 73 -0.07 -10.51 -49.37
CA ASP A 73 -0.18 -9.07 -49.17
C ASP A 73 -1.59 -8.69 -48.69
N CYS A 74 -2.58 -9.61 -48.77
CA CYS A 74 -3.91 -9.45 -48.16
C CYS A 74 -3.88 -9.07 -46.67
N LEU A 75 -2.80 -9.40 -45.95
CA LEU A 75 -2.61 -9.01 -44.55
C LEU A 75 -2.17 -7.55 -44.36
N THR A 76 -1.79 -6.86 -45.42
CA THR A 76 -1.19 -5.52 -45.38
C THR A 76 -1.80 -4.55 -46.39
N THR A 77 -2.54 -5.03 -47.37
CA THR A 77 -3.22 -4.21 -48.39
C THR A 77 -4.28 -3.31 -47.75
N GLY A 78 -4.25 -2.02 -48.11
CA GLY A 78 -5.16 -1.01 -47.59
C GLY A 78 -4.80 -0.53 -46.18
N THR A 79 -5.76 0.11 -45.50
CA THR A 79 -5.61 0.51 -44.10
C THR A 79 -6.23 -0.57 -43.21
N VAL A 80 -5.41 -1.53 -42.78
CA VAL A 80 -5.84 -2.62 -41.90
C VAL A 80 -5.95 -2.12 -40.46
N THR A 81 -7.16 -2.18 -39.89
CA THR A 81 -7.45 -1.81 -38.49
C THR A 81 -7.61 -3.02 -37.58
N GLY A 82 -7.77 -4.23 -38.12
CA GLY A 82 -7.90 -5.45 -37.35
C GLY A 82 -7.71 -6.72 -38.18
N LYS A 83 -7.25 -7.79 -37.52
CA LYS A 83 -7.10 -9.14 -38.08
C LYS A 83 -7.64 -10.13 -37.07
N THR A 84 -8.45 -11.08 -37.49
CA THR A 84 -8.93 -12.17 -36.61
C THR A 84 -8.96 -13.49 -37.37
N GLY A 85 -8.88 -14.61 -36.66
CA GLY A 85 -8.96 -15.95 -37.26
C GLY A 85 -7.71 -16.39 -38.02
N LEU A 86 -6.54 -15.79 -37.76
CA LEU A 86 -5.27 -16.34 -38.25
C LEU A 86 -5.00 -17.71 -37.63
N THR A 87 -4.47 -18.62 -38.45
CA THR A 87 -4.10 -19.98 -38.06
C THR A 87 -2.64 -20.25 -38.41
N ASP A 88 -2.04 -21.25 -37.78
CA ASP A 88 -0.67 -21.69 -38.09
C ASP A 88 -0.51 -22.07 -39.56
N ALA A 89 -1.52 -22.72 -40.16
CA ALA A 89 -1.51 -23.07 -41.58
C ALA A 89 -1.42 -21.81 -42.46
N PHE A 90 -2.23 -20.79 -42.15
CA PHE A 90 -2.20 -19.52 -42.88
C PHE A 90 -0.84 -18.80 -42.72
N CYS A 91 -0.33 -18.74 -41.49
CA CYS A 91 0.95 -18.08 -41.19
C CYS A 91 2.13 -18.80 -41.86
N THR A 92 2.14 -20.14 -41.83
CA THR A 92 3.15 -20.97 -42.50
C THR A 92 3.12 -20.73 -44.01
N SER A 93 1.94 -20.68 -44.62
CA SER A 93 1.82 -20.39 -46.05
C SER A 93 2.36 -19.00 -46.38
N CYS A 94 1.97 -17.97 -45.63
CA CYS A 94 2.31 -16.60 -45.99
C CYS A 94 3.67 -16.05 -45.57
N LYS A 95 4.37 -16.71 -44.65
CA LYS A 95 5.70 -16.27 -44.21
C LYS A 95 6.82 -17.25 -44.54
N GLY A 96 6.47 -18.42 -45.07
CA GLY A 96 7.42 -19.46 -45.48
C GLY A 96 8.20 -20.06 -44.31
N ALA A 97 9.03 -21.06 -44.57
CA ALA A 97 9.70 -21.89 -43.55
C ALA A 97 10.69 -21.16 -42.61
N THR A 98 10.93 -19.85 -42.79
CA THR A 98 12.05 -19.17 -42.14
C THR A 98 11.67 -18.32 -40.93
N GLN A 99 10.49 -17.66 -40.88
CA GLN A 99 10.08 -16.84 -39.72
C GLN A 99 8.54 -16.68 -39.62
N ASN A 100 8.02 -16.40 -38.43
CA ASN A 100 6.60 -16.11 -38.14
C ASN A 100 5.60 -17.19 -38.57
N LEU A 101 5.91 -18.44 -38.26
CA LEU A 101 5.16 -19.63 -38.71
C LEU A 101 3.81 -19.84 -38.00
N TYR A 102 3.65 -19.31 -36.79
CA TYR A 102 2.55 -19.67 -35.91
C TYR A 102 1.63 -18.48 -35.68
N ALA A 103 0.33 -18.69 -35.61
CA ALA A 103 -0.61 -17.66 -35.19
C ALA A 103 -0.54 -17.50 -33.67
N ASN A 104 -0.63 -16.27 -33.16
CA ASN A 104 -0.75 -16.02 -31.72
C ASN A 104 -2.11 -16.54 -31.18
N ASN A 105 -2.26 -16.64 -29.85
CA ASN A 105 -3.48 -17.19 -29.24
C ASN A 105 -4.75 -16.38 -29.58
N ALA A 106 -4.59 -15.09 -29.86
CA ALA A 106 -5.69 -14.20 -30.24
C ALA A 106 -6.11 -14.37 -31.71
N GLY A 107 -5.33 -15.08 -32.54
CA GLY A 107 -5.56 -15.21 -33.97
C GLY A 107 -5.43 -13.88 -34.72
N THR A 108 -4.62 -12.94 -34.21
CA THR A 108 -4.48 -11.57 -34.73
C THR A 108 -3.14 -11.31 -35.41
N SER A 109 -2.14 -12.17 -35.21
CA SER A 109 -0.81 -11.99 -35.81
C SER A 109 -0.07 -13.32 -35.99
N CYS A 110 0.79 -13.37 -37.01
CA CYS A 110 1.76 -14.44 -37.20
C CYS A 110 3.05 -14.09 -36.47
N VAL A 111 3.56 -15.01 -35.65
CA VAL A 111 4.61 -14.76 -34.67
C VAL A 111 5.71 -15.82 -34.72
N ALA A 112 6.94 -15.39 -34.43
CA ALA A 112 8.12 -16.26 -34.38
C ALA A 112 8.18 -16.98 -33.02
N ALA A 113 7.29 -17.94 -32.82
CA ALA A 113 7.38 -18.89 -31.72
C ALA A 113 8.21 -20.12 -32.14
N SER A 114 8.80 -20.83 -31.18
CA SER A 114 9.53 -22.08 -31.37
C SER A 114 8.62 -23.25 -31.76
N LYS A 115 7.33 -23.16 -31.41
CA LYS A 115 6.25 -24.13 -31.66
C LYS A 115 4.91 -23.40 -31.76
N THR A 116 3.87 -24.11 -32.22
CA THR A 116 2.47 -23.65 -32.28
C THR A 116 2.03 -22.95 -31.00
N CYS A 117 1.29 -21.85 -31.11
CA CYS A 117 0.69 -21.21 -29.94
C CYS A 117 -0.62 -21.88 -29.50
N ALA A 118 -1.13 -22.85 -30.27
CA ALA A 118 -2.35 -23.56 -29.95
C ALA A 118 -2.22 -24.35 -28.62
N SER A 119 -3.15 -24.11 -27.71
CA SER A 119 -3.12 -24.60 -26.33
C SER A 119 -3.33 -26.11 -26.18
N GLY A 120 -3.88 -26.79 -27.18
CA GLY A 120 -4.29 -28.20 -27.08
C GLY A 120 -3.14 -29.20 -26.88
N SER A 121 -1.88 -28.82 -27.11
CA SER A 121 -0.73 -29.73 -26.99
C SER A 121 0.54 -29.08 -26.44
N ARG A 122 0.47 -27.80 -26.09
CA ARG A 122 1.64 -27.03 -25.66
C ARG A 122 1.78 -27.01 -24.14
N GLY A 123 3.02 -27.12 -23.69
CA GLY A 123 3.38 -27.13 -22.28
C GLY A 123 3.19 -28.48 -21.59
N THR A 124 2.63 -29.50 -22.25
CA THR A 124 2.32 -30.81 -21.64
C THR A 124 3.52 -31.77 -21.52
N THR A 125 4.57 -31.54 -22.31
CA THR A 125 5.81 -32.33 -22.30
C THR A 125 7.03 -31.40 -22.37
N ALA A 126 8.21 -31.89 -21.97
CA ALA A 126 9.46 -31.12 -22.08
C ALA A 126 9.78 -30.72 -23.53
N ALA A 127 9.42 -31.56 -24.52
CA ALA A 127 9.63 -31.28 -25.95
C ALA A 127 8.70 -30.17 -26.50
N ASN A 128 7.56 -29.94 -25.83
CA ASN A 128 6.60 -28.90 -26.17
C ASN A 128 6.52 -27.82 -25.08
N ALA A 129 7.55 -27.66 -24.25
CA ALA A 129 7.56 -26.69 -23.18
C ALA A 129 7.44 -25.26 -23.74
N TRP A 130 6.78 -24.39 -22.99
CA TRP A 130 6.84 -22.96 -23.27
C TRP A 130 8.26 -22.44 -23.02
N THR A 131 8.64 -21.37 -23.70
CA THR A 131 9.80 -20.55 -23.34
C THR A 131 9.34 -19.12 -23.09
N ALA A 132 10.18 -18.30 -22.45
CA ALA A 132 9.87 -16.88 -22.27
C ALA A 132 9.64 -16.15 -23.61
N ALA A 133 10.44 -16.46 -24.63
CA ALA A 133 10.28 -15.92 -25.98
C ALA A 133 8.93 -16.33 -26.60
N ASP A 134 8.50 -17.57 -26.36
CA ASP A 134 7.22 -18.07 -26.84
C ASP A 134 6.02 -17.40 -26.17
N CYS A 135 6.06 -17.18 -24.86
CA CYS A 135 4.99 -16.47 -24.17
C CYS A 135 4.86 -15.03 -24.64
N LEU A 136 5.98 -14.35 -24.91
CA LEU A 136 5.97 -13.00 -25.48
C LEU A 136 5.36 -13.00 -26.90
N ALA A 137 5.73 -13.97 -27.73
CA ALA A 137 5.26 -14.07 -29.10
C ALA A 137 3.78 -14.48 -29.19
N CYS A 138 3.39 -15.56 -28.52
CA CYS A 138 2.07 -16.17 -28.61
C CYS A 138 1.01 -15.44 -27.79
N THR A 139 1.42 -14.81 -26.69
CA THR A 139 0.52 -14.13 -25.77
C THR A 139 1.11 -12.78 -25.35
N PRO A 140 1.17 -11.79 -26.27
CA PRO A 140 1.80 -10.50 -25.99
C PRO A 140 1.12 -9.73 -24.84
N ALA A 141 -0.14 -10.06 -24.49
CA ALA A 141 -0.83 -9.52 -23.32
C ALA A 141 -0.51 -10.26 -21.99
N THR A 142 0.09 -11.46 -22.04
CA THR A 142 0.42 -12.30 -20.88
C THR A 142 1.81 -12.94 -21.03
N PRO A 143 2.89 -12.14 -20.96
CA PRO A 143 4.22 -12.56 -21.43
C PRO A 143 4.99 -13.47 -20.47
N ILE A 144 4.47 -13.82 -19.27
CA ILE A 144 5.26 -14.62 -18.33
C ILE A 144 5.22 -16.10 -18.67
N PHE A 145 6.40 -16.69 -18.76
CA PHE A 145 6.59 -18.13 -18.61
C PHE A 145 6.49 -18.55 -17.13
N VAL A 146 5.45 -19.30 -16.79
CA VAL A 146 5.35 -19.99 -15.49
C VAL A 146 5.99 -21.37 -15.67
N ALA A 147 7.20 -21.52 -15.16
CA ALA A 147 7.84 -22.82 -15.04
C ALA A 147 6.97 -23.71 -14.15
N ALA A 148 6.79 -24.97 -14.56
CA ALA A 148 6.03 -25.97 -13.82
C ALA A 148 6.34 -25.92 -12.32
N VAL A 149 5.32 -25.65 -11.49
CA VAL A 149 5.42 -25.89 -10.05
C VAL A 149 5.36 -27.41 -9.91
N SER A 150 6.51 -28.02 -9.62
CA SER A 150 6.66 -29.46 -9.43
C SER A 150 5.49 -30.07 -8.62
N PRO A 151 4.94 -31.25 -8.99
CA PRO A 151 5.44 -32.21 -9.97
C PRO A 151 4.64 -32.27 -11.29
N ALA A 152 3.74 -31.33 -11.57
CA ALA A 152 2.98 -31.32 -12.82
C ALA A 152 3.81 -30.62 -13.90
N THR A 153 4.29 -31.37 -14.88
CA THR A 153 5.13 -30.94 -16.03
C THR A 153 4.47 -29.92 -16.97
N THR A 154 3.38 -29.28 -16.56
CA THR A 154 2.69 -28.26 -17.34
C THR A 154 3.37 -26.91 -17.15
N THR A 155 4.16 -26.51 -18.15
CA THR A 155 4.56 -25.10 -18.29
C THR A 155 3.41 -24.34 -18.94
N SER A 156 3.19 -23.08 -18.57
CA SER A 156 2.14 -22.26 -19.15
C SER A 156 2.56 -20.79 -19.24
N CYS A 157 1.92 -20.05 -20.14
CA CYS A 157 2.00 -18.60 -20.12
C CYS A 157 0.92 -18.05 -19.20
N ALA A 158 1.30 -17.12 -18.33
CA ALA A 158 0.38 -16.48 -17.41
C ALA A 158 0.47 -14.95 -17.48
N ALA A 159 -0.61 -14.30 -17.08
CA ALA A 159 -0.62 -12.85 -16.92
C ALA A 159 0.27 -12.45 -15.74
N CYS A 160 0.91 -11.28 -15.84
CA CYS A 160 1.73 -10.74 -14.75
C CYS A 160 0.97 -10.57 -13.43
N SER A 161 -0.32 -10.31 -13.50
CA SER A 161 -1.18 -10.17 -12.34
C SER A 161 -1.52 -11.48 -11.63
N THR A 162 -1.29 -12.65 -12.27
CA THR A 162 -1.71 -13.95 -11.70
C THR A 162 -0.59 -14.71 -11.00
N VAL A 163 0.66 -14.26 -11.11
CA VAL A 163 1.82 -14.90 -10.46
C VAL A 163 2.09 -14.21 -9.13
N THR A 164 1.82 -14.91 -8.03
CA THR A 164 1.93 -14.36 -6.66
C THR A 164 3.08 -14.94 -5.84
N THR A 165 3.82 -15.91 -6.40
CA THR A 165 4.96 -16.58 -5.75
C THR A 165 6.01 -16.97 -6.79
N GLY A 166 7.27 -17.11 -6.35
CA GLY A 166 8.38 -17.53 -7.22
C GLY A 166 8.81 -16.48 -8.25
N LEU A 167 8.44 -15.21 -8.05
CA LEU A 167 8.88 -14.11 -8.92
C LEU A 167 10.38 -13.89 -8.77
N THR A 168 11.04 -13.67 -9.91
CA THR A 168 12.46 -13.33 -10.01
C THR A 168 12.61 -12.03 -10.80
N ASP A 169 13.75 -11.37 -10.72
CA ASP A 169 14.01 -10.14 -11.49
C ASP A 169 13.87 -10.36 -13.00
N SER A 170 14.26 -11.53 -13.53
CA SER A 170 14.08 -11.83 -14.95
C SER A 170 12.60 -11.91 -15.33
N LEU A 171 11.77 -12.53 -14.48
CA LEU A 171 10.32 -12.58 -14.67
C LEU A 171 9.69 -11.18 -14.55
N CYS A 172 10.09 -10.40 -13.55
CA CYS A 172 9.57 -9.05 -13.34
C CYS A 172 10.01 -8.07 -14.43
N ASN A 173 11.24 -8.19 -14.93
CA ASN A 173 11.71 -7.41 -16.07
C ASN A 173 10.89 -7.73 -17.32
N ALA A 174 10.68 -9.02 -17.63
CA ALA A 174 9.81 -9.42 -18.73
C ALA A 174 8.38 -8.88 -18.58
N CYS A 175 7.87 -8.79 -17.34
CA CYS A 175 6.58 -8.14 -17.07
C CYS A 175 6.58 -6.64 -17.28
N GLY A 176 7.55 -5.92 -16.71
CA GLY A 176 7.60 -4.47 -16.76
C GLY A 176 7.81 -3.94 -18.18
N THR A 177 8.71 -4.58 -18.94
CA THR A 177 9.06 -4.14 -20.30
C THR A 177 8.02 -4.50 -21.35
N ASN A 178 7.29 -5.61 -21.17
CA ASN A 178 6.30 -6.08 -22.14
C ASN A 178 4.85 -5.76 -21.73
N ALA A 179 4.62 -5.17 -20.56
CA ALA A 179 3.29 -4.68 -20.20
C ALA A 179 2.85 -3.57 -21.18
N SER A 180 1.53 -3.47 -21.41
CA SER A 180 0.91 -2.35 -22.11
C SER A 180 -0.11 -1.69 -21.18
N PRO A 181 0.19 -0.52 -20.59
CA PRO A 181 1.43 0.26 -20.74
C PRO A 181 2.63 -0.35 -20.02
N ALA A 182 3.83 -0.08 -20.54
CA ALA A 182 5.07 -0.50 -19.89
C ALA A 182 5.17 0.13 -18.49
N ASN A 183 5.76 -0.60 -17.56
CA ASN A 183 5.94 -0.11 -16.18
C ASN A 183 7.36 -0.40 -15.69
N ASN A 184 7.76 0.34 -14.65
CA ASN A 184 9.09 0.25 -14.05
C ASN A 184 9.20 -0.82 -12.95
N LYS A 185 8.21 -1.72 -12.81
CA LYS A 185 8.23 -2.79 -11.80
C LYS A 185 9.01 -4.00 -12.31
N ILE A 186 10.32 -3.82 -12.47
CA ILE A 186 11.20 -4.80 -13.13
C ILE A 186 11.97 -5.70 -12.17
N PHE A 187 11.87 -5.48 -10.85
CA PHE A 187 12.55 -6.28 -9.84
C PHE A 187 11.54 -7.08 -9.01
N ALA A 188 11.87 -8.31 -8.63
CA ALA A 188 11.06 -9.06 -7.67
C ALA A 188 11.36 -8.56 -6.26
N ASN A 189 10.34 -8.44 -5.40
CA ASN A 189 10.55 -8.17 -3.98
C ASN A 189 11.31 -9.34 -3.31
N ALA A 190 11.83 -9.11 -2.10
CA ALA A 190 12.64 -10.12 -1.40
C ALA A 190 11.86 -11.41 -1.07
N ALA A 191 10.52 -11.35 -1.02
CA ALA A 191 9.64 -12.49 -0.81
C ALA A 191 9.32 -13.28 -2.09
N GLY A 192 9.72 -12.79 -3.26
CA GLY A 192 9.36 -13.37 -4.57
C GLY A 192 7.85 -13.36 -4.83
N SER A 193 7.11 -12.43 -4.23
CA SER A 193 5.64 -12.37 -4.27
C SER A 193 5.06 -11.23 -5.08
N ALA A 194 5.85 -10.19 -5.36
CA ALA A 194 5.43 -9.09 -6.21
C ALA A 194 6.61 -8.50 -7.02
N CYS A 195 6.30 -7.96 -8.19
CA CYS A 195 7.21 -7.11 -8.94
C CYS A 195 7.12 -5.66 -8.47
N VAL A 196 8.25 -5.02 -8.25
CA VAL A 196 8.36 -3.72 -7.58
C VAL A 196 9.29 -2.79 -8.32
N ALA A 197 9.03 -1.49 -8.19
CA ALA A 197 9.87 -0.44 -8.74
C ALA A 197 10.94 -0.09 -7.69
N SER A 198 12.06 -0.83 -7.72
CA SER A 198 13.27 -0.51 -6.95
C SER A 198 14.32 0.07 -7.89
N SER A 199 15.30 0.80 -7.34
CA SER A 199 16.47 1.28 -8.08
C SER A 199 17.38 0.14 -8.57
N LEU A 200 17.39 -0.99 -7.85
CA LEU A 200 18.23 -2.16 -8.07
C LEU A 200 17.50 -3.43 -7.60
N THR A 201 18.07 -4.60 -7.92
CA THR A 201 17.59 -5.91 -7.46
C THR A 201 17.31 -5.93 -5.96
N CYS A 202 16.22 -6.59 -5.55
CA CYS A 202 15.94 -6.84 -4.13
C CYS A 202 16.69 -8.08 -3.59
N ALA A 203 17.45 -8.78 -4.44
CA ALA A 203 18.24 -9.94 -4.03
C ALA A 203 19.31 -9.52 -3.00
N SER A 204 19.16 -10.01 -1.77
CA SER A 204 19.88 -9.54 -0.59
C SER A 204 21.35 -9.99 -0.50
N GLY A 205 21.80 -10.92 -1.34
CA GLY A 205 23.12 -11.56 -1.19
C GLY A 205 24.32 -10.61 -1.29
N SER A 206 24.18 -9.42 -1.88
CA SER A 206 25.28 -8.44 -1.97
C SER A 206 24.82 -6.98 -1.91
N ARG A 207 23.51 -6.72 -1.82
CA ARG A 207 22.99 -5.34 -1.86
C ARG A 207 23.31 -4.59 -0.57
N GLY A 208 23.69 -3.33 -0.73
CA GLY A 208 24.00 -2.43 0.37
C GLY A 208 25.44 -2.48 0.84
N THR A 209 26.31 -3.31 0.26
CA THR A 209 27.71 -3.49 0.68
C THR A 209 28.67 -2.43 0.12
N THR A 210 28.23 -1.64 -0.87
CA THR A 210 29.01 -0.58 -1.51
C THR A 210 28.13 0.64 -1.76
N ALA A 211 28.74 1.81 -2.02
CA ALA A 211 27.99 3.01 -2.39
C ALA A 211 27.19 2.83 -3.70
N GLY A 212 27.69 2.03 -4.65
CA GLY A 212 27.04 1.80 -5.94
C GLY A 212 25.82 0.87 -5.89
N ASN A 213 25.64 0.13 -4.79
CA ASN A 213 24.48 -0.75 -4.59
C ASN A 213 23.77 -0.48 -3.25
N ALA A 214 23.89 0.74 -2.74
CA ALA A 214 23.27 1.16 -1.50
C ALA A 214 21.75 1.00 -1.55
N TRP A 215 21.15 0.64 -0.42
CA TRP A 215 19.70 0.75 -0.24
C TRP A 215 19.28 2.22 -0.20
N THR A 216 18.04 2.48 -0.58
CA THR A 216 17.36 3.75 -0.30
C THR A 216 16.08 3.46 0.48
N ALA A 217 15.48 4.49 1.08
CA ALA A 217 14.18 4.37 1.74
C ALA A 217 13.09 3.85 0.79
N ALA A 218 13.08 4.33 -0.46
CA ALA A 218 12.15 3.85 -1.48
C ALA A 218 12.36 2.36 -1.79
N ASP A 219 13.62 1.91 -1.80
CA ASP A 219 13.96 0.52 -2.05
C ASP A 219 13.54 -0.40 -0.92
N CYS A 220 13.74 0.00 0.35
CA CYS A 220 13.29 -0.81 1.48
C CYS A 220 11.77 -0.97 1.50
N LEU A 221 11.04 0.10 1.17
CA LEU A 221 9.59 0.04 1.03
C LEU A 221 9.15 -0.90 -0.10
N ALA A 222 9.79 -0.81 -1.26
CA ALA A 222 9.47 -1.60 -2.43
C ALA A 222 9.85 -3.08 -2.25
N CYS A 223 11.11 -3.35 -1.92
CA CYS A 223 11.67 -4.69 -1.87
C CYS A 223 11.28 -5.48 -0.63
N THR A 224 11.07 -4.81 0.50
CA THR A 224 10.85 -5.46 1.77
C THR A 224 9.74 -4.74 2.55
N PRO A 225 8.47 -4.81 2.09
CA PRO A 225 7.38 -4.07 2.72
C PRO A 225 7.14 -4.44 4.19
N ALA A 226 7.54 -5.64 4.64
CA ALA A 226 7.53 -6.03 6.05
C ALA A 226 8.68 -5.42 6.88
N THR A 227 9.74 -4.94 6.23
CA THR A 227 10.92 -4.31 6.83
C THR A 227 11.26 -2.99 6.12
N PRO A 228 10.36 -2.00 6.12
CA PRO A 228 10.46 -0.82 5.25
C PRO A 228 11.52 0.20 5.72
N ILE A 229 12.17 0.01 6.86
CA ILE A 229 13.13 0.98 7.39
C ILE A 229 14.45 0.87 6.64
N PHE A 230 14.91 1.99 6.10
CA PHE A 230 16.28 2.16 5.65
C PHE A 230 17.22 2.39 6.84
N VAL A 231 18.21 1.52 6.98
CA VAL A 231 19.33 1.66 7.91
C VAL A 231 20.51 2.21 7.11
N ALA A 232 20.85 3.47 7.41
CA ALA A 232 22.00 4.12 6.82
C ALA A 232 23.31 3.48 7.30
N ALA A 233 24.34 3.57 6.46
CA ALA A 233 25.67 3.10 6.79
C ALA A 233 26.22 3.85 8.01
N VAL A 234 26.69 3.10 9.01
CA VAL A 234 27.43 3.63 10.16
C VAL A 234 28.92 3.53 9.88
N SER A 235 29.59 4.68 9.82
CA SER A 235 31.05 4.74 9.66
C SER A 235 31.76 3.89 10.73
N PRO A 236 32.77 3.08 10.37
CA PRO A 236 33.47 3.02 9.08
C PRO A 236 32.84 2.05 8.05
N SER A 237 31.76 1.36 8.41
CA SER A 237 31.08 0.44 7.48
C SER A 237 30.29 1.25 6.44
N ALA A 238 30.42 0.89 5.16
CA ALA A 238 29.60 1.45 4.08
C ALA A 238 28.27 0.68 3.90
N ASN A 239 27.95 -0.20 4.85
CA ASN A 239 26.86 -1.15 4.69
C ASN A 239 25.52 -0.49 4.99
N THR A 240 24.66 -0.40 3.98
CA THR A 240 23.25 -0.05 4.15
C THR A 240 22.41 -1.30 4.18
N SER A 241 21.25 -1.25 4.85
CA SER A 241 20.33 -2.38 4.91
C SER A 241 18.88 -1.93 5.09
N CYS A 242 17.96 -2.88 4.95
CA CYS A 242 16.57 -2.70 5.36
C CYS A 242 16.30 -3.44 6.67
N ALA A 243 15.55 -2.84 7.58
CA ALA A 243 15.25 -3.40 8.88
C ALA A 243 13.77 -3.35 9.21
N ALA A 244 13.34 -4.27 10.06
CA ALA A 244 11.98 -4.28 10.60
C ALA A 244 11.78 -3.06 11.50
N CYS A 245 10.56 -2.53 11.51
CA CYS A 245 10.23 -1.39 12.37
C CYS A 245 10.44 -1.67 13.86
N SER A 246 10.34 -2.93 14.27
CA SER A 246 10.55 -3.37 15.65
C SER A 246 12.02 -3.46 16.07
N THR A 247 12.97 -3.46 15.12
CA THR A 247 14.39 -3.72 15.43
C THR A 247 15.24 -2.44 15.49
N VAL A 248 14.71 -1.31 14.99
CA VAL A 248 15.44 -0.04 14.95
C VAL A 248 15.11 0.78 16.19
N THR A 249 16.12 1.06 17.00
CA THR A 249 16.00 1.74 18.30
C THR A 249 16.67 3.10 18.35
N THR A 250 17.26 3.56 17.24
CA THR A 250 17.95 4.86 17.13
C THR A 250 17.82 5.42 15.71
N GLY A 251 17.92 6.75 15.56
CA GLY A 251 17.90 7.43 14.25
C GLY A 251 16.54 7.44 13.54
N LEU A 252 15.44 7.16 14.25
CA LEU A 252 14.10 7.22 13.69
C LEU A 252 13.69 8.67 13.39
N THR A 253 13.03 8.86 12.25
CA THR A 253 12.46 10.13 11.80
C THR A 253 10.97 9.95 11.51
N ASP A 254 10.20 11.04 11.43
CA ASP A 254 8.77 10.97 11.08
C ASP A 254 8.54 10.28 9.73
N SER A 255 9.41 10.49 8.75
CA SER A 255 9.29 9.81 7.45
C SER A 255 9.45 8.29 7.59
N LEU A 256 10.38 7.83 8.43
CA LEU A 256 10.59 6.41 8.71
C LEU A 256 9.42 5.83 9.51
N CYS A 257 8.96 6.55 10.54
CA CYS A 257 7.83 6.12 11.35
C CYS A 257 6.52 6.09 10.57
N ASN A 258 6.29 7.05 9.67
CA ASN A 258 5.14 7.06 8.78
C ASN A 258 5.16 5.86 7.81
N ALA A 259 6.32 5.55 7.22
CA ALA A 259 6.47 4.34 6.42
C ALA A 259 6.18 3.07 7.24
N CYS A 260 6.62 3.03 8.50
CA CYS A 260 6.32 1.92 9.40
C CYS A 260 4.84 1.79 9.76
N GLY A 261 4.19 2.88 10.18
CA GLY A 261 2.80 2.86 10.59
C GLY A 261 1.84 2.53 9.45
N THR A 262 2.10 3.09 8.26
CA THR A 262 1.24 2.90 7.08
C THR A 262 1.40 1.55 6.41
N ASN A 263 2.60 0.95 6.43
CA ASN A 263 2.88 -0.35 5.81
C ASN A 263 2.86 -1.53 6.78
N ALA A 264 2.71 -1.28 8.09
CA ALA A 264 2.47 -2.35 9.06
C ALA A 264 1.18 -3.11 8.71
N SER A 265 1.16 -4.41 9.01
CA SER A 265 -0.04 -5.24 8.96
C SER A 265 -0.31 -5.81 10.36
N PRO A 266 -1.32 -5.30 11.10
CA PRO A 266 -2.23 -4.20 10.73
C PRO A 266 -1.56 -2.82 10.77
N ALA A 267 -2.07 -1.89 9.96
CA ALA A 267 -1.62 -0.51 9.97
C ALA A 267 -1.83 0.10 11.36
N ASN A 268 -0.93 0.99 11.77
CA ASN A 268 -1.00 1.65 13.06
C ASN A 268 -0.74 3.15 12.93
N ASN A 269 -1.17 3.90 13.95
CA ASN A 269 -1.06 5.36 13.99
C ASN A 269 0.28 5.86 14.58
N LYS A 270 1.29 4.99 14.78
CA LYS A 270 2.60 5.37 15.31
C LYS A 270 3.48 5.92 14.20
N ILE A 271 3.09 7.08 13.66
CA ILE A 271 3.69 7.66 12.44
C ILE A 271 4.73 8.76 12.72
N PHE A 272 4.91 9.17 13.97
CA PHE A 272 5.88 10.19 14.36
C PHE A 272 7.03 9.57 15.15
N ALA A 273 8.25 10.04 14.95
CA ALA A 273 9.38 9.65 15.80
C ALA A 273 9.33 10.45 17.11
N ASN A 274 9.64 9.81 18.24
CA ASN A 274 9.82 10.54 19.49
C ASN A 274 11.04 11.48 19.42
N ALA A 275 11.16 12.42 20.36
CA ALA A 275 12.22 13.44 20.33
C ALA A 275 13.64 12.85 20.42
N ALA A 276 13.78 11.63 20.96
CA ALA A 276 15.06 10.91 21.03
C ALA A 276 15.41 10.14 19.74
N GLY A 277 14.50 10.06 18.77
CA GLY A 277 14.65 9.24 17.57
C GLY A 277 14.76 7.74 17.88
N SER A 278 14.21 7.29 19.01
CA SER A 278 14.35 5.91 19.52
C SER A 278 13.10 5.06 19.40
N ALA A 279 11.93 5.68 19.22
CA ALA A 279 10.67 4.96 19.00
C ALA A 279 9.71 5.74 18.10
N CYS A 280 8.88 5.01 17.37
CA CYS A 280 7.72 5.57 16.68
C CYS A 280 6.51 5.61 17.63
N VAL A 281 5.83 6.74 17.67
CA VAL A 281 4.79 7.05 18.65
C VAL A 281 3.54 7.63 17.99
N ALA A 282 2.40 7.40 18.64
CA ALA A 282 1.12 7.96 18.23
C ALA A 282 0.96 9.33 18.90
N SER A 283 1.48 10.37 18.24
CA SER A 283 1.24 11.77 18.62
C SER A 283 0.24 12.40 17.66
N SER A 284 -0.43 13.47 18.10
CA SER A 284 -1.34 14.27 17.28
C SER A 284 -0.63 15.05 16.15
N ALA A 285 0.68 15.29 16.28
CA ALA A 285 1.53 15.93 15.29
C ALA A 285 3.00 15.57 15.55
N THR A 286 3.91 16.05 14.70
CA THR A 286 5.36 15.79 14.86
C THR A 286 5.89 16.14 16.25
N CYS A 287 6.76 15.27 16.78
CA CYS A 287 7.55 15.53 17.98
C CYS A 287 8.79 16.38 17.68
N ALA A 288 9.21 16.43 16.42
CA ALA A 288 10.40 17.11 15.94
C ALA A 288 10.01 18.43 15.28
N GLY A 289 10.00 19.52 16.05
CA GLY A 289 9.81 20.84 15.44
C GLY A 289 10.10 21.98 16.40
N GLY A 290 11.00 22.88 15.98
CA GLY A 290 11.20 24.19 16.64
C GLY A 290 9.95 25.08 16.65
N SER A 291 8.92 24.70 15.89
CA SER A 291 7.61 25.35 15.87
C SER A 291 6.54 24.62 16.68
N ARG A 292 6.80 23.42 17.23
CA ARG A 292 5.77 22.69 18.00
C ARG A 292 5.50 23.42 19.31
N GLY A 293 4.23 23.65 19.61
CA GLY A 293 3.82 24.39 20.80
C GLY A 293 4.02 25.90 20.71
N THR A 294 4.19 26.50 19.53
CA THR A 294 4.28 27.96 19.38
C THR A 294 2.93 28.64 19.11
N THR A 295 1.89 27.86 18.83
CA THR A 295 0.52 28.32 18.59
C THR A 295 -0.48 27.40 19.30
N LEU A 296 -1.73 27.86 19.44
CA LEU A 296 -2.79 27.01 19.99
C LEU A 296 -3.11 25.80 19.08
N ALA A 297 -2.99 25.96 17.76
CA ALA A 297 -3.29 24.92 16.77
C ALA A 297 -2.27 23.77 16.76
N ASN A 298 -1.05 24.02 17.25
CA ASN A 298 0.01 23.01 17.35
C ASN A 298 0.50 22.82 18.79
N ALA A 299 -0.37 23.12 19.76
CA ALA A 299 -0.07 22.97 21.17
C ALA A 299 0.29 21.51 21.51
N TRP A 300 1.15 21.35 22.51
CA TRP A 300 1.40 20.07 23.14
C TRP A 300 0.17 19.65 23.95
N THR A 301 -0.18 18.38 23.86
CA THR A 301 -1.13 17.76 24.79
C THR A 301 -0.38 16.89 25.79
N ALA A 302 -1.05 16.55 26.90
CA ALA A 302 -0.57 15.58 27.87
C ALA A 302 -0.17 14.24 27.21
N ALA A 303 -0.99 13.76 26.26
CA ALA A 303 -0.72 12.53 25.50
C ALA A 303 0.50 12.68 24.59
N ASP A 304 0.66 13.84 23.94
CA ASP A 304 1.83 14.11 23.08
C ASP A 304 3.12 14.17 23.88
N CYS A 305 3.14 14.85 25.04
CA CYS A 305 4.35 14.91 25.87
C CYS A 305 4.76 13.53 26.39
N LEU A 306 3.79 12.70 26.81
CA LEU A 306 4.08 11.33 27.23
C LEU A 306 4.65 10.48 26.08
N ALA A 307 4.09 10.63 24.88
CA ALA A 307 4.51 9.88 23.69
C ALA A 307 5.88 10.37 23.16
N CYS A 308 6.01 11.66 22.90
CA CYS A 308 7.17 12.27 22.26
C CYS A 308 8.37 12.44 23.18
N THR A 309 8.15 12.71 24.46
CA THR A 309 9.20 13.05 25.43
C THR A 309 8.95 12.37 26.77
N PRO A 310 9.18 11.04 26.90
CA PRO A 310 8.84 10.30 28.12
C PRO A 310 9.52 10.81 29.40
N ALA A 311 10.70 11.46 29.28
CA ALA A 311 11.41 12.08 30.39
C ALA A 311 10.76 13.39 30.88
N THR A 312 9.92 14.02 30.04
CA THR A 312 9.20 15.27 30.32
C THR A 312 7.72 15.09 29.97
N PRO A 313 6.98 14.23 30.68
CA PRO A 313 5.65 13.82 30.25
C PRO A 313 4.57 14.90 30.47
N ALA A 314 4.88 15.96 31.22
CA ALA A 314 3.93 16.98 31.61
C ALA A 314 3.86 18.11 30.58
N VAL A 315 2.66 18.59 30.29
CA VAL A 315 2.48 19.82 29.49
C VAL A 315 2.51 21.06 30.39
N GLN A 316 3.30 22.05 30.00
CA GLN A 316 3.30 23.39 30.56
C GLN A 316 2.83 24.40 29.52
N LEU A 317 1.77 25.13 29.84
CA LEU A 317 1.28 26.24 29.04
C LEU A 317 2.06 27.52 29.37
N GLY A 318 2.31 28.36 28.38
CA GLY A 318 2.92 29.67 28.56
C GLY A 318 2.04 30.66 29.34
N ALA A 319 2.52 31.89 29.52
CA ALA A 319 1.78 32.95 30.22
C ALA A 319 0.44 33.25 29.54
N SER A 320 -0.58 33.58 30.34
CA SER A 320 -1.96 33.79 29.88
C SER A 320 -2.10 35.06 29.01
N PRO A 321 -2.80 35.00 27.86
CA PRO A 321 -3.41 33.81 27.25
C PRO A 321 -2.34 32.90 26.63
N ALA A 322 -2.39 31.61 26.98
CA ALA A 322 -1.38 30.65 26.56
C ALA A 322 -1.45 30.39 25.05
N THR A 323 -0.60 31.07 24.29
CA THR A 323 -0.37 30.80 22.87
C THR A 323 0.74 29.78 22.65
N THR A 324 1.51 29.48 23.70
CA THR A 324 2.63 28.54 23.67
C THR A 324 2.46 27.41 24.68
N SER A 325 3.10 26.28 24.40
CA SER A 325 3.13 25.09 25.24
C SER A 325 4.45 24.36 25.09
N SER A 326 4.86 23.63 26.12
CA SER A 326 6.09 22.84 26.12
C SER A 326 5.92 21.60 26.99
N CYS A 327 6.77 20.60 26.77
CA CYS A 327 6.84 19.42 27.63
C CYS A 327 7.94 19.61 28.68
N VAL A 328 7.60 19.40 29.95
CA VAL A 328 8.49 19.62 31.10
C VAL A 328 8.54 18.40 32.00
N ALA A 329 9.62 18.30 32.78
CA ALA A 329 9.75 17.25 33.78
C ALA A 329 8.83 17.56 34.96
N CYS A 330 8.23 16.53 35.54
CA CYS A 330 7.25 16.70 36.63
C CYS A 330 7.85 17.39 37.87
N ASN A 331 9.14 17.18 38.12
CA ASN A 331 9.86 17.78 39.24
C ASN A 331 10.20 19.27 39.04
N THR A 332 9.99 19.83 37.84
CA THR A 332 10.22 21.27 37.59
C THR A 332 8.95 22.11 37.73
N ILE A 333 7.78 21.49 37.87
CA ILE A 333 6.50 22.21 38.06
C ILE A 333 6.33 22.52 39.55
N THR A 334 6.53 23.79 39.92
CA THR A 334 6.40 24.27 41.31
C THR A 334 5.03 24.89 41.62
N SER A 335 4.24 25.22 40.60
CA SER A 335 2.90 25.82 40.71
C SER A 335 2.19 25.77 39.35
N GLY A 336 0.86 25.93 39.34
CA GLY A 336 0.07 25.90 38.11
C GLY A 336 -0.23 24.48 37.61
N TRP A 337 -0.30 23.51 38.54
CA TRP A 337 -0.74 22.17 38.25
C TRP A 337 -2.17 22.17 37.68
N THR A 338 -2.40 21.31 36.70
CA THR A 338 -3.68 21.05 36.05
C THR A 338 -3.95 19.55 36.09
N ASP A 339 -5.20 19.13 35.99
CA ASP A 339 -5.50 17.69 35.99
C ASP A 339 -4.77 16.95 34.86
N ALA A 340 -4.60 17.62 33.72
CA ALA A 340 -3.90 17.07 32.56
C ALA A 340 -2.41 16.77 32.87
N ASN A 341 -1.67 17.73 33.43
CA ASN A 341 -0.26 17.51 33.73
C ASN A 341 -0.04 16.63 34.97
N CYS A 342 -0.95 16.65 35.95
CA CYS A 342 -0.97 15.70 37.06
C CYS A 342 -1.14 14.26 36.59
N ASN A 343 -2.10 14.01 35.70
CA ASN A 343 -2.33 12.68 35.17
C ASN A 343 -1.16 12.20 34.30
N SER A 344 -0.58 13.07 33.46
CA SER A 344 0.65 12.77 32.72
C SER A 344 1.81 12.34 33.63
N CYS A 345 2.04 13.08 34.71
CA CYS A 345 3.09 12.78 35.67
C CYS A 345 2.85 11.48 36.43
N ALA A 346 1.59 11.21 36.77
CA ALA A 346 1.20 9.97 37.44
C ALA A 346 1.34 8.73 36.54
N MET A 347 1.06 8.85 35.23
CA MET A 347 1.23 7.74 34.27
C MET A 347 2.69 7.29 34.13
N ALA A 348 3.66 8.18 34.39
CA ALA A 348 5.08 7.82 34.42
C ALA A 348 5.48 7.01 35.68
N ALA A 349 4.62 6.92 36.71
CA ALA A 349 4.96 6.40 38.05
C ALA A 349 4.19 5.12 38.47
N SER A 350 3.71 4.31 37.51
CA SER A 350 2.91 3.07 37.67
C SER A 350 3.05 2.27 39.00
N PRO A 351 1.97 1.69 39.58
CA PRO A 351 0.60 1.53 39.03
C PRO A 351 -0.46 2.47 39.64
N GLN A 352 -1.47 2.83 38.83
CA GLN A 352 -2.59 3.70 39.23
C GLN A 352 -3.76 2.91 39.83
N THR A 353 -4.16 3.23 41.06
CA THR A 353 -5.46 2.82 41.65
C THR A 353 -6.40 4.01 41.90
N LYS A 354 -5.95 5.24 41.63
CA LYS A 354 -6.71 6.48 41.77
C LYS A 354 -6.30 7.50 40.71
N THR A 355 -7.27 8.29 40.25
CA THR A 355 -7.02 9.48 39.41
C THR A 355 -6.17 10.47 40.19
N ILE A 356 -5.10 10.98 39.56
CA ILE A 356 -4.27 12.04 40.12
C ILE A 356 -4.67 13.35 39.46
N VAL A 357 -5.16 14.29 40.25
CA VAL A 357 -5.72 15.58 39.81
C VAL A 357 -4.97 16.73 40.47
N ALA A 358 -5.05 17.93 39.90
CA ALA A 358 -4.45 19.10 40.53
C ALA A 358 -5.29 19.56 41.71
N LYS A 359 -4.64 20.07 42.76
CA LYS A 359 -5.34 20.81 43.82
C LYS A 359 -6.06 22.03 43.25
N ALA A 360 -7.07 22.49 43.97
CA ALA A 360 -7.86 23.66 43.55
C ALA A 360 -7.02 24.94 43.43
N ASP A 361 -5.95 25.06 44.20
CA ASP A 361 -4.99 26.17 44.16
C ASP A 361 -3.86 25.99 43.13
N GLY A 362 -3.82 24.86 42.41
CA GLY A 362 -2.77 24.54 41.45
C GLY A 362 -1.37 24.32 42.07
N SER A 363 -1.28 24.12 43.39
CA SER A 363 0.01 23.99 44.09
C SER A 363 0.65 22.60 43.97
N ALA A 364 -0.16 21.55 43.85
CA ALA A 364 0.31 20.17 43.79
C ALA A 364 -0.70 19.23 43.12
N CYS A 365 -0.29 17.99 42.87
CA CYS A 365 -1.18 16.90 42.48
C CYS A 365 -1.60 16.06 43.68
N VAL A 366 -2.84 15.60 43.68
CA VAL A 366 -3.42 14.75 44.73
C VAL A 366 -4.23 13.62 44.14
N ALA A 367 -4.31 12.51 44.88
CA ALA A 367 -5.19 11.40 44.55
C ALA A 367 -6.63 11.73 44.99
N ALA A 368 -7.49 12.05 44.03
CA ALA A 368 -8.92 12.26 44.27
C ALA A 368 -9.72 11.53 43.19
N VAL A 369 -10.97 11.18 43.46
CA VAL A 369 -11.75 10.37 42.51
C VAL A 369 -12.09 11.18 41.25
N TYR A 370 -12.25 12.51 41.39
CA TYR A 370 -12.52 13.44 40.29
C TYR A 370 -11.76 14.76 40.49
N SER A 371 -11.79 15.65 39.48
CA SER A 371 -11.15 16.96 39.45
C SER A 371 -11.46 17.85 40.66
N CYS A 372 -10.45 18.53 41.21
CA CYS A 372 -10.63 19.49 42.29
C CYS A 372 -11.17 20.85 41.85
N THR A 373 -11.14 21.15 40.55
CA THR A 373 -11.60 22.43 39.98
C THR A 373 -13.03 22.36 39.46
N GLN A 374 -13.64 21.17 39.50
CA GLN A 374 -15.03 20.97 39.07
C GLN A 374 -16.01 21.50 40.12
N SER A 375 -16.73 22.57 39.79
CA SER A 375 -17.65 23.28 40.69
C SER A 375 -18.94 22.51 41.02
N ALA A 376 -19.34 21.54 40.20
CA ALA A 376 -20.45 20.64 40.47
C ALA A 376 -20.17 19.25 39.87
N ARG A 377 -20.19 18.21 40.70
CA ARG A 377 -19.89 16.83 40.29
C ARG A 377 -21.11 16.05 39.76
N GLY A 378 -22.22 16.73 39.48
CA GLY A 378 -23.44 16.12 38.95
C GLY A 378 -23.97 15.01 39.86
N SER A 379 -24.08 13.78 39.33
CA SER A 379 -24.45 12.58 40.11
C SER A 379 -23.34 12.08 41.04
N ASN A 380 -22.09 12.51 40.82
CA ASN A 380 -20.96 12.17 41.68
C ASN A 380 -20.94 13.13 42.87
N LYS A 381 -20.71 12.58 44.07
CA LYS A 381 -20.70 13.36 45.31
C LYS A 381 -19.27 13.60 45.78
N TRP A 382 -19.04 14.76 46.35
CA TRP A 382 -17.83 15.02 47.14
C TRP A 382 -17.83 14.15 48.39
N THR A 383 -16.66 13.60 48.72
CA THR A 383 -16.39 12.95 50.00
C THR A 383 -15.46 13.82 50.84
N ASP A 384 -15.48 13.66 52.17
CA ASP A 384 -14.51 14.32 53.05
C ASP A 384 -13.06 14.06 52.60
N ALA A 385 -12.78 12.84 52.11
CA ALA A 385 -11.47 12.48 51.59
C ALA A 385 -11.10 13.28 50.33
N ASP A 386 -12.04 13.47 49.39
CA ASP A 386 -11.81 14.30 48.21
C ASP A 386 -11.62 15.78 48.59
N CYS A 387 -12.45 16.31 49.50
CA CYS A 387 -12.38 17.70 49.94
C CYS A 387 -11.06 18.02 50.66
N ALA A 388 -10.63 17.14 51.57
CA ALA A 388 -9.35 17.26 52.25
C ALA A 388 -8.16 17.14 51.28
N ALA A 389 -8.23 16.26 50.28
CA ALA A 389 -7.20 16.14 49.26
C ALA A 389 -7.11 17.42 48.40
N CYS A 390 -8.26 17.91 47.92
CA CYS A 390 -8.35 19.02 46.98
C CYS A 390 -8.05 20.39 47.59
N ASN A 391 -8.45 20.62 48.84
CA ASN A 391 -8.37 21.91 49.52
C ASN A 391 -7.35 21.94 50.66
N GLY A 392 -6.77 20.79 51.03
CA GLY A 392 -5.88 20.66 52.18
C GLY A 392 -6.62 20.50 53.50
N THR A 393 -5.85 20.31 54.58
CA THR A 393 -6.37 20.01 55.94
C THR A 393 -6.07 21.10 56.97
N ALA A 394 -5.72 22.30 56.50
CA ALA A 394 -5.47 23.43 57.39
C ALA A 394 -6.77 23.87 58.08
N ALA A 395 -6.65 24.51 59.25
CA ALA A 395 -7.80 25.10 59.91
C ALA A 395 -8.50 26.10 58.98
N ASN A 396 -9.83 25.98 58.85
CA ASN A 396 -10.69 26.74 57.92
C ASN A 396 -10.55 26.39 56.42
N ALA A 397 -9.80 25.35 56.06
CA ALA A 397 -9.84 24.82 54.69
C ALA A 397 -11.17 24.10 54.44
N ASN A 398 -11.67 24.14 53.19
CA ASN A 398 -12.88 23.44 52.76
C ASN A 398 -12.65 21.92 52.66
N GLN A 399 -12.38 21.28 53.80
CA GLN A 399 -11.92 19.90 53.89
C GLN A 399 -13.04 18.87 54.09
N TYR A 400 -14.29 19.31 54.26
CA TYR A 400 -15.45 18.42 54.50
C TYR A 400 -16.44 18.53 53.36
N ALA A 401 -17.07 17.41 52.99
CA ALA A 401 -18.18 17.45 52.04
C ALA A 401 -19.44 18.00 52.71
N SER A 402 -20.23 18.75 51.95
CA SER A 402 -21.58 19.15 52.34
C SER A 402 -22.47 17.91 52.54
N ALA A 403 -23.54 18.03 53.33
CA ALA A 403 -24.43 16.90 53.63
C ALA A 403 -25.08 16.26 52.38
N ASP A 404 -25.34 17.06 51.35
CA ASP A 404 -25.84 16.60 50.05
C ASP A 404 -24.72 16.09 49.11
N GLY A 405 -23.45 16.35 49.45
CA GLY A 405 -22.27 16.01 48.67
C GLY A 405 -22.02 16.90 47.45
N SER A 406 -22.71 18.04 47.35
CA SER A 406 -22.62 18.95 46.19
C SER A 406 -21.39 19.86 46.22
N SER A 407 -20.83 20.13 47.40
CA SER A 407 -19.73 21.10 47.61
C SER A 407 -18.81 20.69 48.76
N CYS A 408 -17.67 21.35 48.88
CA CYS A 408 -16.77 21.25 50.04
C CYS A 408 -16.93 22.48 50.95
N GLN A 409 -16.85 22.27 52.26
CA GLN A 409 -17.07 23.26 53.32
C GLN A 409 -16.01 23.16 54.41
N ALA A 410 -15.76 24.28 55.10
CA ALA A 410 -14.76 24.35 56.16
C ALA A 410 -15.18 23.68 57.47
N THR A 411 -16.49 23.54 57.69
CA THR A 411 -17.07 22.94 58.89
C THR A 411 -17.70 21.61 58.54
N LYS A 412 -17.42 20.59 59.34
CA LYS A 412 -18.03 19.28 59.15
C LYS A 412 -19.53 19.38 59.40
N ALA A 413 -20.34 18.94 58.43
CA ALA A 413 -21.77 18.82 58.64
C ALA A 413 -22.02 17.86 59.81
N SER A 414 -22.49 18.39 60.93
CA SER A 414 -22.92 17.58 62.06
C SER A 414 -24.13 16.78 61.57
N GLY A 415 -24.02 15.46 61.53
CA GLY A 415 -25.03 14.58 60.96
C GLY A 415 -26.43 14.98 61.43
N SER A 416 -27.29 15.29 60.45
CA SER A 416 -28.74 15.50 60.56
C SER A 416 -29.26 15.57 62.01
N SER A 417 -29.30 16.77 62.58
CA SER A 417 -30.30 17.03 63.60
C SER A 417 -31.65 16.97 62.88
N THR A 418 -32.43 15.91 63.12
CA THR A 418 -33.78 15.69 62.58
C THR A 418 -34.74 16.74 63.16
N PHE A 419 -34.59 18.00 62.78
CA PHE A 419 -35.35 19.14 63.30
C PHE A 419 -36.53 19.55 62.41
N SER A 420 -37.10 18.60 61.64
CA SER A 420 -38.28 18.86 60.81
C SER A 420 -39.47 17.91 61.03
N GLY A 421 -39.35 16.89 61.90
CA GLY A 421 -40.43 15.93 62.19
C GLY A 421 -41.11 16.10 63.55
N GLN A 422 -40.41 16.63 64.55
CA GLN A 422 -40.92 16.70 65.92
C GLN A 422 -41.89 17.87 66.17
N ILE A 423 -41.79 18.96 65.41
CA ILE A 423 -42.68 20.13 65.59
C ILE A 423 -44.09 19.86 65.05
N PHE A 424 -44.24 19.04 63.99
CA PHE A 424 -45.55 18.69 63.44
C PHE A 424 -46.32 17.71 64.34
N VAL A 425 -45.63 16.78 65.01
CA VAL A 425 -46.27 15.83 65.93
C VAL A 425 -46.75 16.55 67.20
N SER A 426 -45.99 17.52 67.72
CA SER A 426 -46.40 18.28 68.91
C SER A 426 -47.60 19.20 68.64
N ILE A 427 -47.72 19.81 67.45
CA ILE A 427 -48.87 20.66 67.13
C ILE A 427 -50.15 19.80 66.95
N LEU A 428 -50.07 18.63 66.31
CA LEU A 428 -51.21 17.73 66.17
C LEU A 428 -51.68 17.11 67.51
N LEU A 429 -50.76 16.85 68.45
CA LEU A 429 -51.08 16.35 69.79
C LEU A 429 -51.72 17.42 70.69
N VAL A 430 -51.33 18.69 70.53
CA VAL A 430 -51.95 19.82 71.27
C VAL A 430 -53.34 20.16 70.73
N LEU A 431 -53.56 20.07 69.41
CA LEU A 431 -54.89 20.27 68.81
C LEU A 431 -55.87 19.14 69.14
N SER A 432 -55.42 17.90 69.32
CA SER A 432 -56.29 16.78 69.72
C SER A 432 -56.71 16.81 71.19
N ALA A 433 -55.94 17.48 72.07
CA ALA A 433 -56.31 17.70 73.46
C ALA A 433 -57.27 18.90 73.69
N LEU A 434 -57.46 19.77 72.68
CA LEU A 434 -58.41 20.89 72.73
C LEU A 434 -59.81 20.54 72.15
N LEU A 435 -59.96 19.34 71.60
CA LEU A 435 -61.18 18.83 70.94
C LEU A 435 -61.87 17.70 71.71
N ILE A 436 -61.50 17.50 72.99
CA ILE A 436 -62.19 16.59 73.94
C ILE A 436 -62.72 17.40 75.12
#